data_AF-A0A7X6XU64-F1
#
_entry.id   AF-A0A7X6XU64-F1
#
_cell.length_a   1.000
_cell.length_b   1.000
_cell.length_c   1.000
_cell.angle_alpha   90.00
_cell.angle_beta   90.00
_cell.angle_gamma   90.00
#
_symmetry.space_group_name_H-M   'P 1'
#
loop_
_entity.id
_entity.type
_entity.pdbx_description
1 polymer ?
#
loop_
_entity_poly.entity_id
_entity_poly.type
_entity_poly.pdbx_seq_one_letter_code
_entity_poly.pdbx_strand_id
1 'polypeptide(L)' 'YEIDILLGYLPQQLSVEEIEQIVRQTITEVGANSLKDMGRVMKTVVPKVRGRADGKIVNTIAKKLLE' A
#
# COMPACT_ATOMS: atom_id res chain seq x y z
N TYR A 1 33.80 -13.94 -18.26
CA TYR A 1 32.65 -13.04 -18.45
C TYR A 1 31.58 -13.47 -17.45
N GLU A 2 31.61 -12.91 -16.25
CA GLU A 2 30.48 -12.99 -15.33
C GLU A 2 29.52 -11.87 -15.73
N ILE A 3 28.39 -12.27 -16.34
CA ILE A 3 27.23 -11.40 -16.40
C ILE A 3 26.51 -11.68 -15.09
N ASP A 4 26.76 -10.83 -14.09
CA ASP A 4 25.86 -10.68 -12.95
C ASP A 4 24.52 -10.22 -13.50
N ILE A 5 23.68 -11.19 -13.87
CA ILE A 5 22.30 -10.96 -14.21
C ILE A 5 21.64 -10.54 -12.89
N LEU A 6 21.55 -9.23 -12.66
CA LEU A 6 20.65 -8.56 -11.74
C LEU A 6 19.20 -8.84 -12.17
N LEU A 7 18.81 -10.12 -12.21
CA LEU A 7 17.43 -10.55 -12.36
C LEU A 7 16.72 -10.07 -11.10
N GLY A 8 15.94 -9.01 -11.31
CA GLY A 8 15.21 -8.31 -10.28
C GLY A 8 14.43 -9.27 -9.41
N TYR A 9 14.86 -9.37 -8.15
CA TYR A 9 14.00 -9.85 -7.09
C TYR A 9 12.91 -8.80 -6.91
N LEU A 10 11.79 -8.97 -7.63
CA LEU A 10 10.56 -8.27 -7.28
C LEU A 10 10.29 -8.62 -5.81
N PRO A 11 10.20 -7.64 -4.90
CA PRO A 11 9.95 -7.93 -3.51
C PRO A 11 8.62 -8.66 -3.38
N GLN A 12 8.55 -9.59 -2.42
CA GLN A 12 7.37 -10.44 -2.24
C GLN A 12 6.10 -9.58 -2.21
N GLN A 13 5.16 -9.95 -3.07
CA GLN A 13 3.86 -9.29 -3.13
C GLN A 13 3.11 -9.51 -1.82
N LEU A 14 2.47 -8.45 -1.34
CA LEU A 14 1.63 -8.50 -0.16
C LEU A 14 0.31 -9.20 -0.49
N SER A 15 -0.19 -10.00 0.45
CA SER A 15 -1.55 -10.50 0.39
C SER A 15 -2.57 -9.38 0.59
N VAL A 16 -3.83 -9.65 0.26
CA VAL A 16 -4.93 -8.68 0.47
C VAL A 16 -5.04 -8.33 1.95
N GLU A 17 -4.89 -9.30 2.83
CA GLU A 17 -4.95 -9.14 4.28
C GLU A 17 -3.80 -8.26 4.78
N GLU A 18 -2.57 -8.47 4.28
CA GLU A 18 -1.42 -7.64 4.65
C GLU A 18 -1.61 -6.19 4.17
N ILE A 19 -2.12 -5.99 2.95
CA ILE A 19 -2.44 -4.65 2.44
C ILE A 19 -3.51 -3.99 3.34
N GLU A 20 -4.55 -4.72 3.71
CA GLU A 20 -5.61 -4.21 4.58
C GLU A 20 -5.07 -3.77 5.94
N GLN A 21 -4.22 -4.58 6.58
CA GLN A 21 -3.60 -4.22 7.86
C GLN A 21 -2.75 -2.95 7.73
N ILE A 22 -1.92 -2.84 6.69
CA ILE A 22 -1.07 -1.66 6.45
C ILE A 22 -1.93 -0.41 6.22
N VAL A 23 -3.04 -0.53 5.49
CA VAL A 23 -3.98 0.57 5.25
C VAL A 23 -4.68 0.98 6.55
N ARG A 24 -5.20 0.02 7.34
CA ARG A 24 -5.82 0.30 8.65
C ARG A 24 -4.86 1.02 9.59
N GLN A 25 -3.63 0.55 9.70
CA GLN A 25 -2.60 1.18 10.51
C GLN A 25 -2.32 2.61 10.03
N THR A 26 -2.26 2.81 8.72
CA THR A 26 -2.04 4.15 8.14
C THR A 26 -3.23 5.08 8.40
N ILE A 27 -4.47 4.60 8.33
CA ILE A 27 -5.68 5.37 8.67
C ILE A 27 -5.59 5.86 10.12
N THR A 28 -5.23 4.97 11.05
CA THR A 28 -5.04 5.32 12.46
C THR A 28 -3.89 6.31 12.65
N GLU A 29 -2.74 6.08 12.02
CA GLU A 29 -1.55 6.94 12.10
C GLU A 29 -1.84 8.39 11.66
N VAL A 30 -2.59 8.56 10.56
CA VAL A 30 -2.92 9.89 10.04
C VAL A 30 -4.20 10.49 10.65
N GLY A 31 -4.89 9.77 11.53
CA GLY A 31 -6.17 10.17 12.10
C GLY A 31 -7.23 10.43 11.02
N ALA A 32 -7.28 9.57 10.01
CA ALA A 32 -8.27 9.64 8.93
C ALA A 32 -9.58 8.99 9.38
N ASN A 33 -10.71 9.66 9.11
CA ASN A 33 -12.03 9.19 9.53
C ASN A 33 -13.08 9.25 8.42
N SER A 34 -12.71 9.69 7.22
CA SER A 34 -13.64 9.79 6.10
C SER A 34 -12.93 9.75 4.76
N LEU A 35 -13.70 9.57 3.68
CA LEU A 35 -13.21 9.68 2.31
C LEU A 35 -12.51 11.02 1.98
N LYS A 36 -12.76 12.10 2.73
CA LYS A 36 -12.05 13.37 2.55
C LYS A 36 -10.55 13.24 2.87
N ASP A 37 -10.20 12.28 3.72
CA ASP A 37 -8.83 12.00 4.12
C ASP A 37 -8.09 11.07 3.15
N MET A 38 -8.76 10.58 2.11
CA MET A 38 -8.21 9.62 1.15
C MET A 38 -6.86 10.04 0.60
N GLY A 39 -6.72 11.30 0.17
CA GLY A 39 -5.46 11.81 -0.36
C GLY A 39 -4.30 11.70 0.63
N ARG A 40 -4.56 11.96 1.92
CA ARG A 40 -3.58 11.87 3.00
C ARG A 40 -3.22 10.42 3.33
N VAL A 41 -4.21 9.53 3.38
CA VAL A 41 -4.00 8.08 3.56
C VAL A 41 -3.17 7.52 2.40
N MET A 42 -3.55 7.82 1.16
CA MET A 42 -2.85 7.36 -0.04
C MET A 42 -1.41 7.86 -0.11
N LYS A 43 -1.17 9.14 0.21
CA LYS A 43 0.19 9.71 0.27
C LYS A 43 1.10 8.99 1.27
N THR A 44 0.53 8.45 2.34
CA THR A 44 1.26 7.78 3.42
C THR A 44 1.42 6.29 3.19
N VAL A 45 0.40 5.61 2.64
CA VAL A 45 0.40 4.15 2.48
C VAL A 45 1.12 3.69 1.20
N VAL A 46 1.05 4.45 0.10
CA VAL A 46 1.64 4.06 -1.18
C VAL A 46 3.15 3.83 -1.10
N PRO A 47 3.95 4.67 -0.41
CA PRO A 47 5.37 4.39 -0.21
C PRO A 47 5.64 3.10 0.57
N LYS A 48 4.77 2.73 1.53
CA LYS A 48 4.93 1.54 2.38
C LYS A 48 4.74 0.22 1.62
N VAL A 49 3.98 0.26 0.53
CA VAL A 49 3.61 -0.92 -0.27
C VAL A 49 4.17 -0.89 -1.69
N ARG A 50 4.95 0.15 -2.05
CA ARG A 50 5.51 0.34 -3.39
C ARG A 50 6.35 -0.88 -3.80
N GLY A 51 6.06 -1.41 -4.99
CA GLY A 51 6.74 -2.61 -5.51
C GLY A 51 6.26 -3.93 -4.91
N ARG A 52 5.41 -3.88 -3.87
CA ARG A 52 4.84 -5.05 -3.19
C ARG A 52 3.31 -5.16 -3.31
N ALA A 53 2.63 -4.09 -3.70
CA ALA A 53 1.20 -4.09 -3.99
C ALA A 53 0.85 -3.12 -5.13
N ASP A 54 -0.26 -3.40 -5.84
CA ASP A 54 -0.83 -2.50 -6.83
C ASP A 54 -1.56 -1.33 -6.14
N GLY A 55 -1.25 -0.09 -6.52
CA GLY A 55 -1.86 1.11 -5.96
C GLY A 55 -3.39 1.19 -6.12
N LYS A 56 -3.97 0.53 -7.14
CA LYS A 56 -5.42 0.41 -7.33
C LYS A 56 -6.08 -0.48 -6.27
N ILE A 57 -5.42 -1.59 -5.90
CA ILE A 57 -5.89 -2.48 -4.83
C ILE A 57 -5.88 -1.72 -3.51
N VAL A 58 -4.76 -1.02 -3.24
CA VAL A 58 -4.59 -0.19 -2.04
C VAL A 58 -5.67 0.91 -1.97
N ASN A 59 -5.96 1.57 -3.08
CA ASN A 59 -7.02 2.59 -3.16
C ASN A 59 -8.41 2.02 -2.87
N THR A 60 -8.72 0.85 -3.45
CA THR A 60 -10.01 0.17 -3.24
C THR A 60 -10.22 -0.20 -1.78
N ILE A 61 -9.19 -0.75 -1.14
CA ILE A 61 -9.21 -1.12 0.28
C ILE A 61 -9.33 0.13 1.16
N ALA A 62 -8.52 1.16 0.92
CA ALA A 62 -8.59 2.41 1.66
C ALA A 62 -9.97 3.07 1.55
N LYS A 63 -10.59 3.02 0.37
CA LYS A 63 -11.94 3.55 0.15
C LYS A 63 -12.96 2.81 1.00
N LYS A 64 -12.96 1.47 0.93
CA LYS A 64 -13.87 0.63 1.72
C LYS A 64 -13.72 0.83 3.23
N LEU A 65 -12.53 1.16 3.72
CA LEU A 65 -12.26 1.38 5.14
C LEU A 65 -12.62 2.79 5.64
N LEU A 66 -12.82 3.75 4.73
CA LEU A 66 -13.13 5.16 5.03
C LEU A 66 -14.56 5.57 4.65
N GLU A 67 -15.31 4.66 4.03
CA GLU A 67 -16.77 4.72 3.83
C GLU A 67 -17.49 4.36 5.13
#